data_AF-A0A6N1X1H5-F1
#
_entry.id   AF-A0A6N1X1H5-F1
#
_cell.length_a   1.000
_cell.length_b   1.000
_cell.length_c   1.000
_cell.angle_alpha   90.00
_cell.angle_beta   90.00
_cell.angle_gamma   90.00
#
_symmetry.space_group_name_H-M   'P 1'
#
loop_
_entity.id
_entity.type
_entity.pdbx_description
1 polymer ?
#
loop_
_entity_poly.entity_id
_entity_poly.type
_entity_poly.pdbx_seq_one_letter_code
_entity_poly.pdbx_strand_id
1 'polypeptide(L)'
;MHRALSLVALSAAAFVSSAQAQQLPATQLKVVGGLSNLSLYNEFEKPFWTKTIPAASGGKVTADIKGFNDMGLKGPELIRLMSSGVIEFGTSTLAYFAADNPINEAIDLAGLAPDVKTARAVTEAFQPAYEKFYAGSNIKVLGMSTYPAQVLFCNAEIKDLTSIKGKKVRTSSRTQAELIEALGGASVTMAFGEVVPALQNKVVDCAITGSLSGYSAKWYEVSTHLYALPINWNQQIHAVNKKAWDKLNPGVQQLITTEFKTLVNDIWVAAGKQTQEGYDCNTGAAACTQPVKGKMVLVKPTEADHALLKKLLNESVLPKWAARCNAQCVNDFNATVGKVVGLTAKK
;
A
#
# COMPACT_ATOMS: atom_id res chain seq x y z
N MET A 1 20.21 -86.23 -26.15
CA MET A 1 20.67 -84.86 -26.53
C MET A 1 19.47 -83.99 -26.89
N HIS A 2 18.76 -83.37 -25.95
CA HIS A 2 17.80 -82.29 -26.23
C HIS A 2 17.94 -81.28 -25.08
N ARG A 3 18.43 -80.07 -25.41
CA ARG A 3 18.68 -78.96 -24.47
C ARG A 3 17.36 -78.23 -24.18
N ALA A 4 17.01 -78.06 -22.91
CA ALA A 4 16.01 -77.09 -22.47
C ALA A 4 16.71 -75.80 -22.05
N LEU A 5 16.40 -74.67 -22.71
CA LEU A 5 16.77 -73.32 -22.26
C LEU A 5 15.59 -72.74 -21.47
N SER A 6 15.80 -72.45 -20.19
CA SER A 6 14.87 -71.65 -19.38
C SER A 6 15.19 -70.17 -19.57
N LEU A 7 14.26 -69.40 -20.14
CA LEU A 7 14.28 -67.95 -20.12
C LEU A 7 13.59 -67.45 -18.84
N VAL A 8 14.36 -66.82 -17.96
CA VAL A 8 13.85 -66.03 -16.84
C VAL A 8 13.68 -64.60 -17.34
N ALA A 9 12.43 -64.15 -17.52
CA ALA A 9 12.12 -62.75 -17.80
C ALA A 9 11.98 -61.98 -16.47
N LEU A 10 12.93 -61.09 -16.18
CA LEU A 10 12.85 -60.12 -15.09
C LEU A 10 11.88 -59.00 -15.48
N SER A 11 10.72 -58.93 -14.83
CA SER A 11 9.80 -57.80 -14.96
C SER A 11 10.28 -56.65 -14.07
N ALA A 12 10.83 -55.59 -14.67
CA ALA A 12 11.12 -54.34 -13.98
C ALA A 12 9.81 -53.56 -13.75
N ALA A 13 9.31 -53.56 -12.51
CA ALA A 13 8.19 -52.70 -12.12
C ALA A 13 8.68 -51.25 -11.98
N ALA A 14 8.32 -50.41 -12.94
CA ALA A 14 8.50 -48.98 -12.85
C ALA A 14 7.56 -48.42 -11.77
N PHE A 15 8.12 -48.02 -10.62
CA PHE A 15 7.42 -47.20 -9.65
C PHE A 15 7.20 -45.81 -10.24
N VAL A 16 6.05 -45.61 -10.88
CA VAL A 16 5.56 -44.28 -11.19
C VAL A 16 5.11 -43.66 -9.87
N SER A 17 5.99 -42.85 -9.25
CA SER A 17 5.58 -41.95 -8.18
C SER A 17 4.58 -40.96 -8.75
N SER A 18 3.29 -41.28 -8.63
CA SER A 18 2.24 -40.29 -8.75
C SER A 18 2.49 -39.26 -7.65
N ALA A 19 2.90 -38.06 -8.05
CA ALA A 19 2.76 -36.89 -7.20
C ALA A 19 1.26 -36.75 -6.93
N GLN A 20 0.79 -37.33 -5.82
CA GLN A 20 -0.54 -37.05 -5.31
C GLN A 20 -0.58 -35.55 -5.07
N ALA A 21 -1.36 -34.83 -5.88
CA ALA A 21 -1.78 -33.49 -5.54
C ALA A 21 -2.47 -33.60 -4.18
N GLN A 22 -1.75 -33.24 -3.11
CA GLN A 22 -2.24 -33.30 -1.75
C GLN A 22 -3.52 -32.45 -1.71
N GLN A 23 -4.68 -33.09 -1.52
CA GLN A 23 -5.93 -32.35 -1.46
C GLN A 23 -5.87 -31.35 -0.30
N LEU A 24 -6.16 -30.07 -0.59
CA LEU A 24 -6.16 -29.03 0.42
C LEU A 24 -7.27 -29.30 1.46
N PRO A 25 -6.99 -29.09 2.76
CA PRO A 25 -8.01 -29.22 3.80
C PRO A 25 -9.02 -28.07 3.72
N ALA A 26 -10.25 -28.33 4.18
CA ALA A 26 -11.24 -27.28 4.37
C ALA A 26 -10.71 -26.25 5.37
N THR A 27 -10.60 -24.99 4.94
CA THR A 27 -10.02 -23.89 5.71
C THR A 27 -10.88 -22.64 5.51
N GLN A 28 -11.34 -22.03 6.60
CA GLN A 28 -12.05 -20.74 6.56
C GLN A 28 -11.17 -19.67 7.21
N LEU A 29 -10.89 -18.60 6.46
CA LEU A 29 -10.05 -17.48 6.88
C LEU A 29 -10.91 -16.29 7.30
N LYS A 30 -10.44 -15.53 8.30
CA LYS A 30 -11.02 -14.24 8.68
C LYS A 30 -10.03 -13.13 8.36
N VAL A 31 -10.49 -12.16 7.59
CA VAL A 31 -9.64 -11.10 7.04
C VAL A 31 -10.21 -9.72 7.38
N VAL A 32 -9.35 -8.84 7.86
CA VAL A 32 -9.64 -7.41 8.00
C VAL A 32 -8.96 -6.64 6.88
N GLY A 33 -9.73 -6.25 5.86
CA GLY A 33 -9.21 -5.51 4.72
C GLY A 33 -8.98 -4.02 5.00
N GLY A 34 -8.49 -3.32 3.99
CA GLY A 34 -8.32 -1.87 3.98
C GLY A 34 -9.65 -1.08 4.05
N LEU A 35 -9.60 0.19 3.64
CA LEU A 35 -10.76 1.08 3.62
C LEU A 35 -11.84 0.57 2.64
N SER A 36 -13.00 0.18 3.17
CA SER A 36 -14.07 -0.50 2.42
C SER A 36 -14.70 0.34 1.30
N ASN A 37 -14.54 1.66 1.35
CA ASN A 37 -15.08 2.60 0.37
C ASN A 37 -14.10 2.94 -0.77
N LEU A 38 -12.90 2.35 -0.78
CA LEU A 38 -11.85 2.64 -1.78
C LEU A 38 -11.68 1.51 -2.80
N SER A 39 -11.12 1.85 -3.96
CA SER A 39 -10.89 0.92 -5.07
C SER A 39 -10.01 -0.27 -4.66
N LEU A 40 -8.93 -0.04 -3.90
CA LEU A 40 -8.04 -1.11 -3.41
C LEU A 40 -8.82 -2.24 -2.73
N TYR A 41 -9.78 -1.89 -1.87
CA TYR A 41 -10.59 -2.89 -1.19
C TYR A 41 -11.61 -3.54 -2.14
N ASN A 42 -12.37 -2.74 -2.88
CA ASN A 42 -13.52 -3.23 -3.65
C ASN A 42 -13.12 -4.01 -4.91
N GLU A 43 -12.05 -3.59 -5.56
CA GLU A 43 -11.60 -4.14 -6.84
C GLU A 43 -10.54 -5.23 -6.66
N PHE A 44 -9.75 -5.19 -5.59
CA PHE A 44 -8.62 -6.11 -5.39
C PHE A 44 -8.78 -6.99 -4.16
N GLU A 45 -8.76 -6.43 -2.95
CA GLU A 45 -8.73 -7.26 -1.72
C GLU A 45 -9.99 -8.13 -1.58
N LYS A 46 -11.17 -7.54 -1.68
CA LYS A 46 -12.42 -8.28 -1.47
C LYS A 46 -12.59 -9.39 -2.53
N PRO A 47 -12.44 -9.14 -3.85
CA PRO A 47 -12.49 -10.21 -4.85
C PRO A 47 -11.39 -11.26 -4.66
N PHE A 48 -10.19 -10.88 -4.25
CA PHE A 48 -9.11 -11.83 -3.99
C PHE A 48 -9.50 -12.87 -2.93
N TRP A 49 -9.97 -12.39 -1.78
CA TRP A 49 -10.34 -13.27 -0.67
C TRP A 49 -11.63 -14.05 -0.93
N THR A 50 -12.63 -13.42 -1.56
CA THR A 50 -13.96 -14.03 -1.74
C THR A 50 -14.13 -14.81 -3.03
N LYS A 51 -13.23 -14.64 -4.02
CA LYS A 51 -13.33 -15.31 -5.33
C LYS A 51 -12.04 -16.01 -5.73
N THR A 52 -10.89 -15.31 -5.73
CA THR A 52 -9.62 -15.88 -6.23
C THR A 52 -9.15 -17.06 -5.38
N ILE A 53 -9.08 -16.90 -4.05
CA ILE A 53 -8.64 -17.96 -3.14
C ILE A 53 -9.60 -19.19 -3.18
N PRO A 54 -10.94 -19.00 -3.12
CA PRO A 54 -11.88 -20.11 -3.33
C PRO A 54 -11.71 -20.81 -4.69
N ALA A 55 -11.59 -20.06 -5.79
CA ALA A 55 -11.45 -20.66 -7.12
C ALA A 55 -10.15 -21.47 -7.24
N ALA A 56 -9.02 -20.90 -6.81
CA ALA A 56 -7.71 -21.54 -6.90
C ALA A 56 -7.58 -22.77 -5.97
N SER A 57 -8.41 -22.87 -4.94
CA SER A 57 -8.45 -24.02 -4.02
C SER A 57 -9.55 -25.05 -4.33
N GLY A 58 -10.35 -24.86 -5.39
CA GLY A 58 -11.52 -25.70 -5.65
C GLY A 58 -12.56 -25.62 -4.52
N GLY A 59 -12.68 -24.47 -3.87
CA GLY A 59 -13.60 -24.19 -2.77
C GLY A 59 -13.13 -24.70 -1.40
N LYS A 60 -11.92 -25.27 -1.29
CA LYS A 60 -11.39 -25.79 -0.01
C LYS A 60 -10.93 -24.69 0.93
N VAL A 61 -10.46 -23.56 0.40
CA VAL A 61 -10.07 -22.40 1.19
C VAL A 61 -11.06 -21.28 0.90
N THR A 62 -11.78 -20.85 1.93
CA THR A 62 -12.72 -19.72 1.86
C THR A 62 -12.29 -18.61 2.80
N ALA A 63 -12.77 -17.39 2.57
CA ALA A 63 -12.46 -16.26 3.42
C ALA A 63 -13.65 -15.31 3.57
N ASP A 64 -13.85 -14.84 4.79
CA ASP A 64 -14.71 -13.71 5.10
C ASP A 64 -13.84 -12.46 5.29
N ILE A 65 -14.14 -11.41 4.53
CA ILE A 65 -13.43 -10.14 4.60
C ILE A 65 -14.36 -8.99 4.97
N LYS A 66 -13.88 -8.14 5.88
CA LYS A 66 -14.52 -6.88 6.24
C LYS A 66 -13.49 -5.76 6.29
N GLY A 67 -13.80 -4.59 5.75
CA GLY A 67 -12.92 -3.42 5.86
C GLY A 67 -12.84 -2.93 7.30
N PHE A 68 -11.67 -2.48 7.74
CA PHE A 68 -11.48 -2.08 9.14
C PHE A 68 -12.41 -0.95 9.58
N ASN A 69 -12.73 -0.02 8.68
CA ASN A 69 -13.62 1.10 8.94
C ASN A 69 -15.07 0.64 9.17
N ASP A 70 -15.51 -0.43 8.52
CA ASP A 70 -16.83 -1.05 8.78
C ASP A 70 -16.89 -1.73 10.16
N MET A 71 -15.74 -1.94 10.79
CA MET A 71 -15.59 -2.46 12.16
C MET A 71 -15.45 -1.35 13.20
N GLY A 72 -15.51 -0.07 12.78
CA GLY A 72 -15.33 1.08 13.67
C GLY A 72 -13.87 1.37 14.02
N LEU A 73 -12.92 0.71 13.35
CA LEU A 73 -11.49 0.95 13.55
C LEU A 73 -11.03 2.16 12.72
N LYS A 74 -10.02 2.88 13.22
CA LYS A 74 -9.47 4.08 12.56
C LYS A 74 -8.23 3.79 11.71
N GLY A 75 -7.52 2.70 11.99
CA GLY A 75 -6.34 2.26 11.24
C GLY A 75 -5.07 2.13 12.09
N PRO A 76 -4.67 3.14 12.91
CA PRO A 76 -3.45 3.09 13.73
C PRO A 76 -3.38 1.93 14.73
N GLU A 77 -4.48 1.28 15.05
CA GLU A 77 -4.55 0.12 15.93
C GLU A 77 -4.27 -1.22 15.23
N LEU A 78 -4.28 -1.28 13.89
CA LEU A 78 -4.36 -2.53 13.13
C LEU A 78 -3.14 -3.45 13.26
N ILE A 79 -1.92 -2.92 13.15
CA ILE A 79 -0.70 -3.73 13.29
C ILE A 79 -0.58 -4.30 14.71
N ARG A 80 -0.99 -3.55 15.74
CA ARG A 80 -1.01 -4.06 17.11
C ARG A 80 -2.03 -5.19 17.27
N LEU A 81 -3.22 -5.05 16.69
CA LEU A 81 -4.25 -6.10 16.69
C LEU A 81 -3.83 -7.35 15.89
N MET A 82 -3.08 -7.17 14.80
CA MET A 82 -2.46 -8.28 14.06
C MET A 82 -1.38 -8.97 14.87
N SER A 83 -0.49 -8.20 15.51
CA SER A 83 0.58 -8.72 16.35
C SER A 83 0.05 -9.55 17.51
N SER A 84 -1.04 -9.12 18.16
CA SER A 84 -1.69 -9.87 19.24
C SER A 84 -2.52 -11.07 18.78
N GLY A 85 -2.80 -11.18 17.46
CA GLY A 85 -3.62 -12.24 16.88
C GLY A 85 -5.13 -12.02 17.00
N VAL A 86 -5.57 -10.82 17.40
CA VAL A 86 -6.99 -10.44 17.34
C VAL A 86 -7.45 -10.32 15.88
N ILE A 87 -6.57 -9.81 15.01
CA ILE A 87 -6.72 -9.86 13.56
C ILE A 87 -5.74 -10.91 13.04
N GLU A 88 -6.25 -11.96 12.41
CA GLU A 88 -5.38 -13.01 11.86
C GLU A 88 -4.74 -12.56 10.57
N PHE A 89 -5.54 -12.15 9.58
CA PHE A 89 -5.10 -11.56 8.32
C PHE A 89 -5.54 -10.11 8.25
N GLY A 90 -4.66 -9.22 7.82
CA GLY A 90 -5.03 -7.82 7.68
C GLY A 90 -4.26 -7.03 6.64
N THR A 91 -4.90 -5.98 6.15
CA THR A 91 -4.27 -4.91 5.38
C THR A 91 -4.17 -3.65 6.23
N SER A 92 -3.06 -2.91 6.16
CA SER A 92 -2.94 -1.62 6.83
C SER A 92 -2.05 -0.62 6.10
N THR A 93 -2.30 0.67 6.33
CA THR A 93 -1.45 1.76 5.84
C THR A 93 -0.20 1.90 6.72
N LEU A 94 1.00 1.73 6.15
CA LEU A 94 2.26 1.77 6.91
C LEU A 94 2.48 3.09 7.67
N ALA A 95 2.09 4.22 7.05
CA ALA A 95 2.27 5.55 7.63
C ALA A 95 1.58 5.72 9.00
N TYR A 96 0.54 4.94 9.31
CA TYR A 96 -0.12 5.03 10.63
C TYR A 96 0.76 4.56 11.79
N PHE A 97 1.81 3.79 11.51
CA PHE A 97 2.71 3.21 12.51
C PHE A 97 4.10 3.87 12.52
N ALA A 98 4.28 4.90 11.69
CA ALA A 98 5.54 5.62 11.54
C ALA A 98 5.96 6.40 12.80
N ALA A 99 4.99 6.85 13.60
CA ALA A 99 5.25 7.56 14.85
C ALA A 99 5.99 6.66 15.86
N ASP A 100 5.56 5.40 15.96
CA ASP A 100 6.19 4.41 16.84
C ASP A 100 7.46 3.81 16.20
N ASN A 101 7.44 3.61 14.88
CA ASN A 101 8.49 2.92 14.15
C ASN A 101 8.82 3.65 12.84
N PRO A 102 9.80 4.58 12.86
CA PRO A 102 10.14 5.42 11.70
C PRO A 102 10.57 4.64 10.46
N ILE A 103 11.00 3.39 10.61
CA ILE A 103 11.31 2.49 9.48
C ILE A 103 10.14 2.38 8.50
N ASN A 104 8.88 2.51 8.97
CA ASN A 104 7.68 2.41 8.15
C ASN A 104 7.50 3.55 7.14
N GLU A 105 8.32 4.61 7.21
CA GLU A 105 8.34 5.70 6.24
C GLU A 105 9.39 5.48 5.14
N ALA A 106 10.29 4.50 5.29
CA ALA A 106 11.49 4.35 4.45
C ALA A 106 11.22 4.26 2.93
N ILE A 107 10.06 3.73 2.55
CA ILE A 107 9.66 3.52 1.14
C ILE A 107 8.64 4.55 0.64
N ASP A 108 8.24 5.52 1.47
CA ASP A 108 7.15 6.45 1.15
C ASP A 108 7.40 7.86 1.72
N LEU A 109 8.67 8.27 1.79
CA LEU A 109 9.03 9.64 2.15
C LEU A 109 8.42 10.61 1.13
N ALA A 110 7.94 11.76 1.60
CA ALA A 110 7.37 12.77 0.72
C ALA A 110 8.43 13.29 -0.27
N GLY A 111 8.17 13.12 -1.57
CA GLY A 111 9.08 13.43 -2.68
C GLY A 111 9.98 12.27 -3.12
N LEU A 112 9.93 11.09 -2.48
CA LEU A 112 10.86 9.98 -2.73
C LEU A 112 10.75 9.39 -4.13
N ALA A 113 9.53 9.13 -4.58
CA ALA A 113 9.24 8.43 -5.82
C ALA A 113 8.37 9.32 -6.73
N PRO A 114 8.91 9.82 -7.85
CA PRO A 114 8.16 10.71 -8.75
C PRO A 114 7.07 9.97 -9.53
N ASP A 115 7.17 8.65 -9.65
CA ASP A 115 6.26 7.79 -10.40
C ASP A 115 6.03 6.43 -9.73
N VAL A 116 4.98 5.73 -10.17
CA VAL A 116 4.57 4.43 -9.61
C VAL A 116 5.64 3.35 -9.82
N LYS A 117 6.45 3.45 -10.88
CA LYS A 117 7.51 2.49 -11.19
C LYS A 117 8.62 2.60 -10.16
N THR A 118 9.02 3.82 -9.82
CA THR A 118 10.01 4.13 -8.78
C THR A 118 9.48 3.73 -7.42
N ALA A 119 8.21 4.03 -7.12
CA ALA A 119 7.55 3.62 -5.88
C ALA A 119 7.57 2.09 -5.70
N ARG A 120 7.25 1.33 -6.76
CA ARG A 120 7.33 -0.14 -6.74
C ARG A 120 8.75 -0.62 -6.49
N ALA A 121 9.73 -0.05 -7.20
CA ALA A 121 11.13 -0.47 -7.09
C ALA A 121 11.70 -0.23 -5.68
N VAL A 122 11.39 0.90 -5.03
CA VAL A 122 11.84 1.15 -3.65
C VAL A 122 11.13 0.22 -2.65
N THR A 123 9.84 -0.08 -2.85
CA THR A 123 9.09 -1.02 -2.01
C THR A 123 9.66 -2.42 -2.11
N GLU A 124 9.87 -2.94 -3.32
CA GLU A 124 10.44 -4.28 -3.55
C GLU A 124 11.87 -4.38 -2.98
N ALA A 125 12.69 -3.34 -3.12
CA ALA A 125 14.06 -3.32 -2.59
C ALA A 125 14.11 -3.36 -1.05
N PHE A 126 13.14 -2.75 -0.38
CA PHE A 126 13.11 -2.66 1.09
C PHE A 126 12.27 -3.76 1.76
N GLN A 127 11.41 -4.47 1.01
CA GLN A 127 10.51 -5.48 1.56
C GLN A 127 11.22 -6.53 2.46
N PRO A 128 12.42 -7.06 2.14
CA PRO A 128 13.12 -7.98 3.05
C PRO A 128 13.45 -7.38 4.43
N ALA A 129 13.74 -6.07 4.51
CA ALA A 129 13.97 -5.38 5.77
C ALA A 129 12.69 -5.30 6.60
N TYR A 130 11.54 -5.05 5.95
CA TYR A 130 10.24 -5.11 6.62
C TYR A 130 9.88 -6.52 7.09
N GLU A 131 10.11 -7.54 6.27
CA GLU A 131 9.88 -8.94 6.65
C GLU A 131 10.65 -9.31 7.91
N LYS A 132 11.94 -8.92 7.99
CA LYS A 132 12.77 -9.12 9.18
C LYS A 132 12.25 -8.32 10.38
N PHE A 133 11.91 -7.05 10.18
CA PHE A 133 11.42 -6.17 11.24
C PHE A 133 10.10 -6.68 11.86
N TYR A 134 9.11 -6.99 11.02
CA TYR A 134 7.79 -7.41 11.46
C TYR A 134 7.76 -8.85 12.00
N ALA A 135 8.68 -9.71 11.57
CA ALA A 135 8.84 -11.04 12.18
C ALA A 135 9.12 -10.95 13.70
N GLY A 136 9.84 -9.90 14.15
CA GLY A 136 10.07 -9.62 15.57
C GLY A 136 8.79 -9.23 16.35
N SER A 137 7.70 -8.91 15.66
CA SER A 137 6.42 -8.52 16.23
C SER A 137 5.32 -9.55 15.98
N ASN A 138 5.66 -10.83 15.80
CA ASN A 138 4.71 -11.90 15.48
C ASN A 138 3.88 -11.64 14.21
N ILE A 139 4.43 -10.93 13.23
CA ILE A 139 3.77 -10.63 11.97
C ILE A 139 4.58 -11.22 10.82
N LYS A 140 3.90 -11.93 9.92
CA LYS A 140 4.44 -12.32 8.61
C LYS A 140 3.87 -11.40 7.55
N VAL A 141 4.73 -10.73 6.80
CA VAL A 141 4.34 -9.97 5.61
C VAL A 141 3.98 -10.95 4.50
N LEU A 142 2.83 -10.75 3.87
CA LEU A 142 2.37 -11.51 2.69
C LEU A 142 2.67 -10.74 1.40
N GLY A 143 2.65 -9.42 1.47
CA GLY A 143 3.00 -8.56 0.35
C GLY A 143 2.83 -7.09 0.71
N MET A 144 3.31 -6.23 -0.17
CA MET A 144 3.21 -4.79 -0.04
C MET A 144 2.66 -4.20 -1.32
N SER A 145 1.67 -3.33 -1.18
CA SER A 145 1.00 -2.68 -2.30
C SER A 145 0.90 -1.17 -2.05
N THR A 146 0.16 -0.48 -2.90
CA THR A 146 0.11 0.97 -2.88
C THR A 146 -1.30 1.48 -3.18
N TYR A 147 -1.60 2.67 -2.70
CA TYR A 147 -2.66 3.48 -3.29
C TYR A 147 -2.15 4.22 -4.54
N PRO A 148 -3.04 4.86 -5.31
CA PRO A 148 -2.66 5.83 -6.34
C PRO A 148 -1.87 7.01 -5.76
N ALA A 149 -1.26 7.81 -6.63
CA ALA A 149 -0.45 8.95 -6.25
C ALA A 149 -1.20 9.87 -5.28
N GLN A 150 -0.56 10.18 -4.17
CA GLN A 150 -1.06 11.10 -3.16
C GLN A 150 -0.85 12.52 -3.66
N VAL A 151 -1.95 13.24 -3.86
CA VAL A 151 -1.98 14.58 -4.45
C VAL A 151 -2.78 15.52 -3.56
N LEU A 152 -2.70 16.82 -3.83
CA LEU A 152 -3.31 17.85 -2.99
C LEU A 152 -4.69 18.26 -3.51
N PHE A 153 -5.70 18.13 -2.65
CA PHE A 153 -7.05 18.65 -2.84
C PHE A 153 -7.19 19.93 -2.02
N CYS A 154 -7.66 21.02 -2.62
CA CYS A 154 -7.79 22.30 -1.93
C CYS A 154 -9.15 22.93 -2.13
N ASN A 155 -9.72 23.48 -1.06
CA ASN A 155 -10.84 24.41 -1.10
C ASN A 155 -10.34 25.88 -1.14
N ALA A 156 -9.24 26.09 -1.85
CA ALA A 156 -8.58 27.37 -2.06
C ALA A 156 -7.84 27.30 -3.39
N GLU A 157 -7.58 28.46 -3.99
CA GLU A 157 -6.77 28.54 -5.20
C GLU A 157 -5.32 28.11 -4.91
N ILE A 158 -4.78 27.28 -5.80
CA ILE A 158 -3.41 26.79 -5.83
C ILE A 158 -2.94 26.88 -7.28
N LYS A 159 -1.73 27.38 -7.52
CA LYS A 159 -1.14 27.47 -8.87
C LYS A 159 0.07 26.59 -9.06
N ASP A 160 0.80 26.37 -7.97
CA ASP A 160 2.08 25.70 -7.90
C ASP A 160 2.33 25.21 -6.47
N LEU A 161 3.46 24.56 -6.24
CA LEU A 161 3.81 24.04 -4.92
C LEU A 161 4.04 25.14 -3.88
N THR A 162 4.43 26.36 -4.30
CA THR A 162 4.67 27.49 -3.39
C THR A 162 3.39 28.07 -2.79
N SER A 163 2.25 27.83 -3.45
CA SER A 163 0.92 28.24 -2.99
C SER A 163 0.49 27.59 -1.66
N ILE A 164 1.23 26.58 -1.19
CA ILE A 164 1.02 25.94 0.12
C ILE A 164 1.38 26.87 1.29
N LYS A 165 2.23 27.89 1.07
CA LYS A 165 2.63 28.83 2.12
C LYS A 165 1.42 29.48 2.79
N GLY A 166 1.34 29.38 4.11
CA GLY A 166 0.25 29.93 4.91
C GLY A 166 -1.07 29.15 4.87
N LYS A 167 -1.14 28.02 4.13
CA LYS A 167 -2.32 27.13 4.11
C LYS A 167 -2.24 26.13 5.26
N LYS A 168 -3.41 25.76 5.81
CA LYS A 168 -3.56 24.58 6.67
C LYS A 168 -3.83 23.36 5.80
N VAL A 169 -2.95 22.37 5.85
CA VAL A 169 -3.04 21.17 5.02
C VAL A 169 -3.21 19.94 5.90
N ARG A 170 -4.26 19.17 5.63
CA ARG A 170 -4.40 17.84 6.21
C ARG A 170 -3.35 16.91 5.61
N THR A 171 -2.64 16.21 6.48
CA THR A 171 -1.66 15.18 6.12
C THR A 171 -2.04 13.82 6.71
N SER A 172 -1.59 12.73 6.07
CA SER A 172 -1.76 11.35 6.54
C SER A 172 -0.48 10.72 7.09
N SER A 173 0.67 11.38 6.90
CA SER A 173 1.96 10.92 7.40
C SER A 173 2.77 12.08 7.97
N ARG A 174 3.77 11.75 8.79
CA ARG A 174 4.70 12.75 9.32
C ARG A 174 5.60 13.33 8.24
N THR A 175 6.02 12.53 7.26
CA THR A 175 6.80 13.01 6.11
C THR A 175 6.05 14.05 5.27
N GLN A 176 4.73 13.88 5.09
CA GLN A 176 3.89 14.91 4.46
C GLN A 176 3.84 16.15 5.33
N ALA A 177 3.67 16.02 6.65
CA ALA A 177 3.69 17.16 7.57
C ALA A 177 4.99 17.97 7.45
N GLU A 178 6.14 17.28 7.42
CA GLU A 178 7.46 17.89 7.30
C GLU A 178 7.67 18.61 5.96
N LEU A 179 7.11 18.09 4.87
CA LEU A 179 7.10 18.76 3.58
C LEU A 179 6.25 20.03 3.62
N ILE A 180 5.02 19.96 4.16
CA ILE A 180 4.11 21.10 4.26
C ILE A 180 4.70 22.22 5.12
N GLU A 181 5.29 21.87 6.27
CA GLU A 181 5.99 22.81 7.15
C GLU A 181 7.20 23.46 6.44
N ALA A 182 7.97 22.69 5.68
CA ALA A 182 9.10 23.21 4.91
C ALA A 182 8.67 24.16 3.77
N LEU A 183 7.44 24.02 3.27
CA LEU A 183 6.80 24.94 2.33
C LEU A 183 6.19 26.18 3.01
N GLY A 184 6.28 26.28 4.34
CA GLY A 184 5.70 27.37 5.13
C GLY A 184 4.19 27.27 5.32
N GLY A 185 3.61 26.08 5.13
CA GLY A 185 2.23 25.75 5.51
C GLY A 185 2.15 25.21 6.94
N ALA A 186 0.92 25.01 7.43
CA ALA A 186 0.64 24.34 8.70
C ALA A 186 0.05 22.95 8.44
N SER A 187 0.61 21.91 9.04
CA SER A 187 0.10 20.54 8.89
C SER A 187 -0.91 20.20 9.99
N VAL A 188 -2.00 19.51 9.63
CA VAL A 188 -2.94 18.89 10.58
C VAL A 188 -3.09 17.42 10.26
N THR A 189 -2.56 16.54 11.11
CA THR A 189 -2.66 15.09 10.90
C THR A 189 -4.00 14.57 11.44
N MET A 190 -4.80 13.94 10.57
CA MET A 190 -6.09 13.33 10.94
C MET A 190 -6.41 12.14 10.04
N ALA A 191 -7.30 11.25 10.49
CA ALA A 191 -7.66 10.04 9.76
C ALA A 191 -8.45 10.36 8.48
N PHE A 192 -8.44 9.44 7.51
CA PHE A 192 -9.09 9.65 6.21
C PHE A 192 -10.59 10.00 6.32
N GLY A 193 -11.32 9.34 7.22
CA GLY A 193 -12.74 9.57 7.45
C GLY A 193 -13.09 10.93 8.06
N GLU A 194 -12.11 11.67 8.59
CA GLU A 194 -12.32 12.96 9.27
C GLU A 194 -12.15 14.15 8.31
N VAL A 195 -11.67 13.91 7.09
CA VAL A 195 -11.23 14.99 6.19
C VAL A 195 -12.37 15.76 5.54
N VAL A 196 -13.44 15.09 5.10
CA VAL A 196 -14.56 15.77 4.43
C VAL A 196 -15.19 16.83 5.36
N PRO A 197 -15.55 16.51 6.62
CA PRO A 197 -16.00 17.54 7.57
C PRO A 197 -14.94 18.63 7.82
N ALA A 198 -13.65 18.28 7.87
CA ALA A 198 -12.58 19.24 8.11
C ALA A 198 -12.44 20.27 6.97
N LEU A 199 -12.59 19.83 5.72
CA LEU A 199 -12.61 20.71 4.54
C LEU A 199 -13.89 21.56 4.48
N GLN A 200 -15.06 20.96 4.75
CA GLN A 200 -16.35 21.66 4.78
C GLN A 200 -16.37 22.79 5.81
N ASN A 201 -15.86 22.50 7.02
CA ASN A 201 -15.82 23.45 8.12
C ASN A 201 -14.58 24.35 8.10
N LYS A 202 -13.76 24.30 7.02
CA LYS A 202 -12.54 25.10 6.86
C LYS A 202 -11.54 24.97 8.02
N VAL A 203 -11.55 23.82 8.70
CA VAL A 203 -10.53 23.45 9.69
C VAL A 203 -9.17 23.36 8.99
N VAL A 204 -9.17 22.81 7.77
CA VAL A 204 -8.04 22.80 6.84
C VAL A 204 -8.47 23.42 5.50
N ASP A 205 -7.52 24.04 4.80
CA ASP A 205 -7.72 24.62 3.47
C ASP A 205 -7.53 23.57 2.37
N CYS A 206 -6.63 22.61 2.64
CA CYS A 206 -6.27 21.55 1.72
C CYS A 206 -6.09 20.21 2.44
N ALA A 207 -6.02 19.13 1.68
CA ALA A 207 -5.75 17.80 2.18
C ALA A 207 -4.99 16.96 1.14
N ILE A 208 -4.07 16.12 1.60
CA ILE A 208 -3.35 15.16 0.74
C ILE A 208 -4.04 13.80 0.81
N THR A 209 -4.31 13.18 -0.35
CA THR A 209 -4.75 11.78 -0.48
C THR A 209 -4.53 11.25 -1.90
N GLY A 210 -4.70 9.94 -2.11
CA GLY A 210 -4.68 9.31 -3.43
C GLY A 210 -5.73 9.92 -4.36
N SER A 211 -5.37 10.23 -5.61
CA SER A 211 -6.28 10.93 -6.53
C SER A 211 -7.63 10.23 -6.68
N LEU A 212 -7.65 8.92 -6.97
CA LEU A 212 -8.89 8.15 -7.05
C LEU A 212 -9.54 7.95 -5.67
N SER A 213 -8.74 7.84 -4.60
CA SER A 213 -9.27 7.71 -3.24
C SER A 213 -10.09 8.94 -2.81
N GLY A 214 -9.60 10.14 -3.13
CA GLY A 214 -10.33 11.40 -2.91
C GLY A 214 -11.60 11.46 -3.75
N TYR A 215 -11.56 10.95 -4.99
CA TYR A 215 -12.76 10.82 -5.82
C TYR A 215 -13.80 9.86 -5.20
N SER A 216 -13.40 8.65 -4.81
CA SER A 216 -14.30 7.65 -4.19
C SER A 216 -14.94 8.16 -2.89
N ALA A 217 -14.21 8.99 -2.14
CA ALA A 217 -14.72 9.64 -0.92
C ALA A 217 -15.39 11.01 -1.17
N LYS A 218 -15.61 11.38 -2.44
CA LYS A 218 -16.32 12.60 -2.86
C LYS A 218 -15.68 13.91 -2.38
N TRP A 219 -14.36 13.95 -2.26
CA TRP A 219 -13.65 15.18 -1.85
C TRP A 219 -13.82 16.32 -2.86
N TYR A 220 -14.21 16.01 -4.11
CA TYR A 220 -14.59 16.98 -5.13
C TYR A 220 -15.85 17.80 -4.80
N GLU A 221 -16.68 17.37 -3.85
CA GLU A 221 -17.84 18.15 -3.38
C GLU A 221 -17.42 19.30 -2.43
N VAL A 222 -16.22 19.20 -1.85
CA VAL A 222 -15.74 20.07 -0.77
C VAL A 222 -14.38 20.70 -1.08
N SER A 223 -13.92 20.56 -2.32
CA SER A 223 -12.66 21.09 -2.84
C SER A 223 -12.89 21.72 -4.21
N THR A 224 -12.08 22.72 -4.55
CA THR A 224 -12.17 23.47 -5.82
C THR A 224 -10.99 23.20 -6.74
N HIS A 225 -9.82 22.83 -6.20
CA HIS A 225 -8.59 22.62 -6.97
C HIS A 225 -7.97 21.26 -6.66
N LEU A 226 -7.49 20.58 -7.69
CA LEU A 226 -6.72 19.33 -7.60
C LEU A 226 -5.33 19.59 -8.16
N TYR A 227 -4.32 19.59 -7.30
CA TYR A 227 -2.94 19.78 -7.71
C TYR A 227 -2.24 18.44 -7.90
N ALA A 228 -2.03 18.07 -9.18
CA ALA A 228 -1.61 16.76 -9.63
C ALA A 228 -0.10 16.51 -9.51
N LEU A 229 0.52 16.95 -8.42
CA LEU A 229 1.89 16.62 -8.06
C LEU A 229 1.90 15.35 -7.19
N PRO A 230 2.49 14.23 -7.63
CA PRO A 230 2.69 13.06 -6.77
C PRO A 230 3.61 13.39 -5.59
N ILE A 231 3.04 13.47 -4.38
CA ILE A 231 3.78 13.74 -3.14
C ILE A 231 4.39 12.45 -2.59
N ASN A 232 3.61 11.38 -2.56
CA ASN A 232 4.00 10.02 -2.17
C ASN A 232 2.91 9.04 -2.66
N TRP A 233 2.92 7.79 -2.20
CA TRP A 233 2.09 6.72 -2.76
C TRP A 233 1.24 5.96 -1.71
N ASN A 234 1.45 6.25 -0.42
CA ASN A 234 0.72 5.66 0.71
C ASN A 234 0.75 4.12 0.70
N GLN A 235 1.91 3.59 1.04
CA GLN A 235 2.21 2.16 0.98
C GLN A 235 1.37 1.35 1.98
N GLN A 236 0.89 0.20 1.50
CA GLN A 236 0.05 -0.74 2.23
C GLN A 236 0.83 -2.01 2.54
N ILE A 237 0.68 -2.50 3.76
CA ILE A 237 1.19 -3.80 4.20
C ILE A 237 0.03 -4.79 4.28
N HIS A 238 0.16 -5.91 3.59
CA HIS A 238 -0.70 -7.08 3.76
C HIS A 238 0.04 -8.11 4.60
N ALA A 239 -0.55 -8.50 5.72
CA ALA A 239 0.14 -9.32 6.68
C ALA A 239 -0.79 -10.31 7.38
N VAL A 240 -0.16 -11.26 8.06
CA VAL A 240 -0.83 -12.28 8.86
C VAL A 240 -0.11 -12.41 10.20
N ASN A 241 -0.86 -12.64 11.27
CA ASN A 241 -0.31 -13.05 12.55
C ASN A 241 0.50 -14.34 12.36
N LYS A 242 1.74 -14.37 12.86
CA LYS A 242 2.65 -15.48 12.67
C LYS A 242 2.10 -16.80 13.23
N LYS A 243 1.47 -16.78 14.40
CA LYS A 243 0.89 -18.00 15.00
C LYS A 243 -0.31 -18.51 14.20
N ALA A 244 -1.14 -17.61 13.66
CA ALA A 244 -2.24 -17.99 12.79
C ALA A 244 -1.71 -18.61 11.49
N TRP A 245 -0.68 -18.00 10.89
CA TRP A 245 -0.02 -18.53 9.71
C TRP A 245 0.58 -19.92 9.93
N ASP A 246 1.33 -20.10 11.01
CA ASP A 246 2.04 -21.35 11.31
C ASP A 246 1.07 -22.52 11.58
N LYS A 247 -0.20 -22.26 11.90
CA LYS A 247 -1.26 -23.27 12.04
C LYS A 247 -1.87 -23.73 10.72
N LEU A 248 -1.69 -22.97 9.64
CA LEU A 248 -2.24 -23.33 8.34
C LEU A 248 -1.50 -24.53 7.76
N ASN A 249 -2.22 -25.35 7.00
CA ASN A 249 -1.61 -26.42 6.23
C ASN A 249 -0.58 -25.83 5.23
N PRO A 250 0.59 -26.47 5.03
CA PRO A 250 1.62 -25.96 4.12
C PRO A 250 1.13 -25.70 2.69
N GLY A 251 0.19 -26.51 2.18
CA GLY A 251 -0.42 -26.29 0.87
C GLY A 251 -1.29 -25.03 0.82
N VAL A 252 -1.98 -24.71 1.92
CA VAL A 252 -2.75 -23.45 2.05
C VAL A 252 -1.81 -22.25 2.14
N GLN A 253 -0.71 -22.37 2.90
CA GLN A 253 0.33 -21.34 2.97
C GLN A 253 0.93 -21.05 1.59
N GLN A 254 1.24 -22.11 0.82
CA GLN A 254 1.80 -22.00 -0.52
C GLN A 254 0.79 -21.39 -1.50
N LEU A 255 -0.47 -21.79 -1.44
CA LEU A 255 -1.55 -21.19 -2.24
C LEU A 255 -1.64 -19.68 -1.99
N ILE A 256 -1.80 -19.26 -0.73
CA ILE A 256 -1.93 -17.85 -0.36
C ILE A 256 -0.69 -17.06 -0.81
N THR A 257 0.51 -17.59 -0.55
CA THR A 257 1.78 -16.93 -0.93
C THR A 257 1.90 -16.75 -2.45
N THR A 258 1.45 -17.73 -3.23
CA THR A 258 1.50 -17.67 -4.70
C THR A 258 0.50 -16.65 -5.23
N GLU A 259 -0.76 -16.73 -4.79
CA GLU A 259 -1.82 -15.84 -5.27
C GLU A 259 -1.58 -14.38 -4.84
N PHE A 260 -0.93 -14.14 -3.69
CA PHE A 260 -0.56 -12.79 -3.25
C PHE A 260 0.39 -12.07 -4.20
N LYS A 261 1.26 -12.80 -4.91
CA LYS A 261 2.16 -12.19 -5.91
C LYS A 261 1.36 -11.58 -7.05
N THR A 262 0.33 -12.29 -7.51
CA THR A 262 -0.59 -11.81 -8.54
C THR A 262 -1.37 -10.59 -8.04
N LEU A 263 -1.97 -10.69 -6.85
CA LEU A 263 -2.70 -9.58 -6.23
C LEU A 263 -1.85 -8.30 -6.15
N VAL A 264 -0.65 -8.40 -5.58
CA VAL A 264 0.26 -7.26 -5.42
C VAL A 264 0.64 -6.68 -6.79
N ASN A 265 0.96 -7.52 -7.77
CA ASN A 265 1.28 -7.07 -9.10
C ASN A 265 0.12 -6.30 -9.75
N ASP A 266 -1.10 -6.82 -9.66
CA ASP A 266 -2.28 -6.21 -10.26
C ASP A 266 -2.58 -4.85 -9.63
N ILE A 267 -2.44 -4.72 -8.31
CA ILE A 267 -2.58 -3.43 -7.60
C ILE A 267 -1.53 -2.43 -8.10
N TRP A 268 -0.26 -2.83 -8.23
CA TRP A 268 0.80 -1.94 -8.72
C TRP A 268 0.56 -1.48 -10.16
N VAL A 269 0.09 -2.37 -11.03
CA VAL A 269 -0.29 -2.04 -12.41
C VAL A 269 -1.47 -1.07 -12.43
N ALA A 270 -2.45 -1.27 -11.54
CA ALA A 270 -3.62 -0.43 -11.44
C ALA A 270 -3.31 0.97 -10.87
N ALA A 271 -2.39 1.10 -9.92
CA ALA A 271 -2.13 2.36 -9.22
C ALA A 271 -1.78 3.53 -10.15
N GLY A 272 -1.00 3.30 -11.21
CA GLY A 272 -0.72 4.32 -12.23
C GLY A 272 -1.96 4.70 -13.05
N LYS A 273 -2.77 3.72 -13.44
CA LYS A 273 -4.03 3.95 -14.19
C LYS A 273 -5.06 4.69 -13.34
N GLN A 274 -5.25 4.23 -12.11
CA GLN A 274 -6.13 4.84 -11.12
C GLN A 274 -5.66 6.25 -10.73
N THR A 275 -4.35 6.53 -10.79
CA THR A 275 -3.85 7.89 -10.59
C THR A 275 -4.45 8.84 -11.63
N GLN A 276 -4.37 8.47 -12.91
CA GLN A 276 -4.93 9.24 -14.02
C GLN A 276 -6.46 9.30 -13.97
N GLU A 277 -7.13 8.17 -13.73
CA GLU A 277 -8.60 8.12 -13.57
C GLU A 277 -9.06 9.06 -12.44
N GLY A 278 -8.32 9.10 -11.33
CA GLY A 278 -8.57 10.04 -10.25
C GLY A 278 -8.48 11.50 -10.69
N TYR A 279 -7.52 11.86 -11.53
CA TYR A 279 -7.46 13.23 -12.09
C TYR A 279 -8.69 13.50 -12.95
N ASP A 280 -8.97 12.61 -13.91
CA ASP A 280 -10.06 12.77 -14.86
C ASP A 280 -11.42 12.89 -14.16
N CYS A 281 -11.67 12.05 -13.15
CA CYS A 281 -12.96 12.01 -12.47
C CYS A 281 -13.17 13.13 -11.45
N ASN A 282 -12.15 13.58 -10.74
CA ASN A 282 -12.27 14.74 -9.86
C ASN A 282 -12.46 16.06 -10.62
N THR A 283 -11.94 16.16 -11.84
CA THR A 283 -11.99 17.40 -12.64
C THR A 283 -13.11 17.39 -13.70
N GLY A 284 -13.79 16.26 -13.85
CA GLY A 284 -14.89 16.09 -14.81
C GLY A 284 -14.45 16.00 -16.25
N ALA A 285 -13.24 15.49 -16.51
CA ALA A 285 -12.76 15.24 -17.85
C ALA A 285 -13.68 14.25 -18.61
N ALA A 286 -13.66 14.35 -19.94
CA ALA A 286 -14.40 13.43 -20.81
C ALA A 286 -13.98 11.96 -20.60
N ALA A 287 -12.68 11.74 -20.31
CA ALA A 287 -12.09 10.43 -20.05
C ALA A 287 -12.59 9.74 -18.77
N CYS A 288 -13.20 10.48 -17.82
CA CYS A 288 -13.79 9.85 -16.65
C CYS A 288 -14.98 8.96 -17.06
N THR A 289 -14.90 7.68 -16.71
CA THR A 289 -15.92 6.65 -16.97
C THR A 289 -16.93 6.49 -15.85
N GLN A 290 -16.72 7.18 -14.73
CA GLN A 290 -17.60 7.11 -13.57
C GLN A 290 -18.86 7.98 -13.75
N PRO A 291 -20.00 7.57 -13.17
CA PRO A 291 -21.29 8.22 -13.41
C PRO A 291 -21.37 9.64 -12.85
N VAL A 292 -20.69 9.90 -11.72
CA VAL A 292 -20.64 11.23 -11.10
C VAL A 292 -19.30 11.84 -11.37
N LYS A 293 -19.28 13.02 -11.97
CA LYS A 293 -18.05 13.74 -12.30
C LYS A 293 -17.88 14.94 -11.38
N GLY A 294 -16.66 15.13 -10.88
CA GLY A 294 -16.28 16.36 -10.22
C GLY A 294 -16.15 17.51 -11.21
N LYS A 295 -15.79 18.68 -10.71
CA LYS A 295 -15.64 19.92 -11.50
C LYS A 295 -14.46 20.76 -11.02
N MET A 296 -13.51 20.11 -10.34
CA MET A 296 -12.35 20.78 -9.78
C MET A 296 -11.44 21.30 -10.90
N VAL A 297 -10.74 22.39 -10.63
CA VAL A 297 -9.67 22.88 -11.51
C VAL A 297 -8.45 21.96 -11.34
N LEU A 298 -8.01 21.34 -12.44
CA LEU A 298 -6.77 20.58 -12.46
C LEU A 298 -5.57 21.54 -12.55
N VAL A 299 -4.69 21.48 -11.57
CA VAL A 299 -3.42 22.21 -11.55
C VAL A 299 -2.32 21.19 -11.83
N LYS A 300 -1.59 21.39 -12.93
CA LYS A 300 -0.49 20.48 -13.33
C LYS A 300 0.83 20.98 -12.74
N PRO A 301 1.67 20.09 -12.19
CA PRO A 301 2.99 20.50 -11.71
C PRO A 301 3.89 20.94 -12.86
N THR A 302 4.77 21.87 -12.54
CA THR A 302 5.85 22.36 -13.41
C THR A 302 7.16 21.66 -13.05
N GLU A 303 8.17 21.76 -13.93
CA GLU A 303 9.53 21.31 -13.60
C GLU A 303 10.10 21.98 -12.33
N ALA A 304 9.73 23.23 -12.08
CA ALA A 304 10.11 23.96 -10.88
C ALA A 304 9.50 23.33 -9.61
N ASP A 305 8.27 22.82 -9.69
CA ASP A 305 7.62 22.12 -8.59
C ASP A 305 8.32 20.80 -8.27
N HIS A 306 8.66 20.01 -9.30
CA HIS A 306 9.41 18.77 -9.15
C HIS A 306 10.81 19.02 -8.56
N ALA A 307 11.50 20.06 -9.02
CA ALA A 307 12.80 20.46 -8.49
C ALA A 307 12.70 20.91 -7.02
N LEU A 308 11.67 21.69 -6.66
CA LEU A 308 11.43 22.11 -5.29
C LEU A 308 11.10 20.94 -4.38
N LEU A 309 10.23 20.01 -4.82
CA LEU A 309 9.90 18.80 -4.06
C LEU A 309 11.15 17.96 -3.79
N LYS A 310 11.99 17.73 -4.82
CA LYS A 310 13.26 17.01 -4.68
C LYS A 310 14.24 17.72 -3.74
N LYS A 311 14.32 19.06 -3.82
CA LYS A 311 15.14 19.85 -2.89
C LYS A 311 14.68 19.65 -1.45
N LEU A 312 13.38 19.78 -1.17
CA LEU A 312 12.82 19.65 0.17
C LEU A 312 12.91 18.21 0.72
N LEU A 313 12.84 17.20 -0.15
CA LEU A 313 13.16 15.83 0.24
C LEU A 313 14.59 15.76 0.81
N ASN A 314 15.57 16.31 0.10
CA ASN A 314 16.99 16.22 0.49
C ASN A 314 17.34 17.10 1.71
N GLU A 315 16.77 18.30 1.79
CA GLU A 315 17.14 19.29 2.80
C GLU A 315 16.30 19.20 4.08
N SER A 316 15.10 18.62 4.03
CA SER A 316 14.17 18.57 5.16
C SER A 316 13.69 17.16 5.47
N VAL A 317 12.96 16.51 4.55
CA VAL A 317 12.24 15.26 4.85
C VAL A 317 13.20 14.11 5.16
N LEU A 318 14.18 13.85 4.29
CA LEU A 318 15.14 12.75 4.47
C LEU A 318 16.02 12.93 5.73
N PRO A 319 16.62 14.10 6.00
CA PRO A 319 17.37 14.32 7.24
C PRO A 319 16.51 14.17 8.50
N LYS A 320 15.30 14.74 8.53
CA LYS A 320 14.40 14.63 9.69
C LYS A 320 13.99 13.17 9.94
N TRP A 321 13.67 12.42 8.89
CA TRP A 321 13.39 10.99 8.98
C TRP A 321 14.59 10.21 9.51
N ALA A 322 15.78 10.42 8.94
CA ALA A 322 16.99 9.73 9.34
C ALA A 322 17.34 9.97 10.82
N ALA A 323 17.15 11.19 11.31
CA ALA A 323 17.35 11.55 12.72
C ALA A 323 16.45 10.78 13.69
N ARG A 324 15.26 10.35 13.27
CA ARG A 324 14.36 9.51 14.08
C ARG A 324 14.72 8.03 14.02
N CYS A 325 15.40 7.60 12.96
CA CYS A 325 15.73 6.21 12.77
C CYS A 325 16.89 5.74 13.66
N ASN A 326 16.85 4.48 14.06
CA ASN A 326 18.05 3.83 14.61
C ASN A 326 19.10 3.62 13.50
N ALA A 327 20.33 3.24 13.87
CA ALA A 327 21.40 3.07 12.88
C ALA A 327 21.07 1.97 11.86
N GLN A 328 20.41 0.89 12.29
CA GLN A 328 20.00 -0.19 11.40
C GLN A 328 19.01 0.28 10.33
N CYS A 329 17.99 1.06 10.70
CA CYS A 329 17.02 1.63 9.77
C CYS A 329 17.70 2.48 8.69
N VAL A 330 18.64 3.36 9.07
CA VAL A 330 19.40 4.19 8.12
C VAL A 330 20.28 3.33 7.20
N ASN A 331 20.94 2.32 7.77
CA ASN A 331 21.78 1.39 7.01
C ASN A 331 20.96 0.58 6.00
N ASP A 332 19.82 0.04 6.41
CA ASP A 332 18.91 -0.72 5.54
C ASP A 332 18.42 0.16 4.39
N PHE A 333 18.03 1.41 4.67
CA PHE A 333 17.63 2.36 3.63
C PHE A 333 18.77 2.64 2.66
N ASN A 334 19.96 3.00 3.14
CA ASN A 334 21.11 3.30 2.29
C ASN A 334 21.54 2.09 1.45
N ALA A 335 21.40 0.88 1.99
CA ALA A 335 21.74 -0.36 1.29
C ALA A 335 20.73 -0.76 0.20
N THR A 336 19.50 -0.24 0.26
CA THR A 336 18.37 -0.63 -0.60
C THR A 336 17.74 0.59 -1.30
N VAL A 337 16.76 1.26 -0.70
CA VAL A 337 16.03 2.43 -1.24
C VAL A 337 16.99 3.51 -1.73
N GLY A 338 17.98 3.87 -0.92
CA GLY A 338 18.99 4.87 -1.25
C GLY A 338 19.73 4.56 -2.56
N LYS A 339 20.02 3.28 -2.86
CA LYS A 339 20.62 2.88 -4.14
C LYS A 339 19.65 3.03 -5.31
N VAL A 340 18.37 2.71 -5.11
CA VAL A 340 17.33 2.80 -6.16
C VAL A 340 17.13 4.25 -6.59
N VAL A 341 17.08 5.20 -5.64
CA VAL A 341 16.79 6.61 -5.92
C VAL A 341 18.02 7.53 -5.90
N GLY A 342 19.22 6.98 -5.69
CA GLY A 342 20.46 7.76 -5.64
C GLY A 342 20.53 8.72 -4.45
N LEU A 343 19.99 8.32 -3.29
CA LEU A 343 19.97 9.10 -2.06
C LEU A 343 20.80 8.42 -0.97
N THR A 344 21.28 9.22 -0.02
CA THR A 344 21.96 8.71 1.18
C THR A 344 21.45 9.46 2.39
N ALA A 345 20.80 8.73 3.30
CA ALA A 345 20.42 9.22 4.61
C ALA A 345 21.65 9.30 5.52
N LYS A 346 21.75 10.37 6.30
CA LYS A 346 22.79 10.56 7.31
C LYS A 346 22.16 10.57 8.70
N LYS A 347 22.83 9.90 9.63
CA LYS A 347 22.50 9.94 11.05
C LYS A 347 23.44 10.89 11.77
#